data_AF-A0A2D4IZM2-F1
#
_entry.id   AF-A0A2D4IZM2-F1
#
_cell.length_a   1.000
_cell.length_b   1.000
_cell.length_c   1.000
_cell.angle_alpha   90.00
_cell.angle_beta   90.00
_cell.angle_gamma   90.00
#
_symmetry.space_group_name_H-M   'P 1'
#
loop_
_entity.id
_entity.type
_entity.pdbx_description
1 polymer ?
#
loop_
_entity_poly.entity_id
_entity_poly.type
_entity_poly.pdbx_seq_one_letter_code
_entity_poly.pdbx_strand_id
1 'polypeptide(L)'
;GHGDSLFFKPIVHSEVLPSPIIFLDLIKEQLAFPTAGPRPSSQDRWLYNMGPSLAMALAVPPVDAPVVASFSSSTPTESEDLLKAEDKHSEQTLKRNHQASAWAIRVSTAASFFTRSSICWLPQLQGCLPSSDCRSHQDLIKIIAAAEFSADAILNAAKFSSRAMA
;
A
#
# COMPACT_ATOMS: atom_id res chain seq x y z
N GLY A 1 -3.34 -18.91 -26.31
CA GLY A 1 -2.74 -17.76 -25.62
C GLY A 1 -3.76 -16.65 -25.56
N HIS A 2 -4.10 -16.16 -24.38
CA HIS A 2 -5.14 -15.15 -24.13
C HIS A 2 -4.62 -14.01 -23.21
N GLY A 3 -3.31 -13.76 -23.22
CA GLY A 3 -2.66 -12.80 -22.32
C GLY A 3 -2.55 -11.36 -22.83
N ASP A 4 -2.61 -11.14 -24.14
CA ASP A 4 -2.14 -9.86 -24.73
C ASP A 4 -3.27 -8.85 -25.07
N SER A 5 -4.53 -9.22 -24.86
CA SER A 5 -5.68 -8.41 -25.30
C SER A 5 -5.89 -7.12 -24.48
N LEU A 6 -5.29 -7.02 -23.28
CA LEU A 6 -5.40 -5.82 -22.44
C LEU A 6 -4.58 -4.62 -22.96
N PHE A 7 -3.62 -4.86 -23.86
CA PHE A 7 -2.66 -3.84 -24.32
C PHE A 7 -2.80 -3.46 -25.80
N PHE A 8 -3.64 -4.17 -26.56
CA PHE A 8 -3.84 -3.93 -28.00
C PHE A 8 -5.30 -3.64 -28.32
N LYS A 9 -5.78 -2.45 -27.96
CA LYS A 9 -6.95 -1.83 -28.58
C LYS A 9 -6.58 -0.43 -29.12
N PRO A 10 -7.29 0.07 -30.16
CA PRO A 10 -7.01 1.39 -30.72
C PRO A 10 -7.12 2.45 -29.63
N ILE A 11 -6.27 3.48 -29.71
CA ILE A 11 -6.25 4.62 -28.79
C ILE A 11 -7.59 5.35 -28.90
N VAL A 12 -8.56 4.90 -28.10
CA VAL A 12 -9.65 5.74 -27.62
C VAL A 12 -9.04 6.53 -26.48
N HIS A 13 -9.05 7.86 -26.58
CA HIS A 13 -8.75 8.75 -25.46
C HIS A 13 -9.81 8.55 -24.37
N SER A 14 -9.70 7.45 -23.62
CA SER A 14 -10.49 7.18 -22.44
C SER A 14 -9.77 7.80 -21.27
N GLU A 15 -10.40 8.76 -20.60
CA GLU A 15 -9.93 9.31 -19.32
C GLU A 15 -9.96 8.25 -18.20
N VAL A 16 -10.61 7.11 -18.44
CA VAL A 16 -10.75 6.01 -17.50
C VAL A 16 -9.69 4.94 -17.77
N LEU A 17 -8.87 4.64 -16.77
CA LEU A 17 -7.92 3.53 -16.79
C LEU A 17 -8.67 2.19 -16.82
N PRO A 18 -8.22 1.21 -17.64
CA PRO A 18 -8.80 -0.13 -17.60
C PRO A 18 -8.59 -0.75 -16.20
N SER A 19 -9.60 -1.44 -15.70
CA SER A 19 -9.53 -2.19 -14.44
C SER A 19 -9.52 -3.69 -14.74
N PRO A 20 -8.34 -4.34 -14.82
CA PRO A 20 -8.26 -5.78 -14.99
C PRO A 20 -9.03 -6.53 -13.89
N ILE A 21 -9.75 -7.58 -14.29
CA ILE A 21 -10.64 -8.37 -13.42
C ILE A 21 -9.93 -8.87 -12.17
N ILE A 22 -8.64 -9.22 -12.27
CA ILE A 22 -7.83 -9.67 -11.13
C ILE A 22 -7.80 -8.66 -9.97
N PHE A 23 -7.76 -7.35 -10.25
CA PHE A 23 -7.78 -6.34 -9.21
C PHE A 23 -9.16 -6.23 -8.57
N LEU A 24 -10.22 -6.33 -9.37
CA LEU A 24 -11.59 -6.27 -8.88
C LEU A 24 -11.90 -7.46 -7.96
N ASP A 25 -11.51 -8.68 -8.37
CA ASP A 25 -11.76 -9.89 -7.60
C ASP A 25 -11.00 -9.87 -6.27
N LEU A 26 -9.73 -9.45 -6.31
CA LEU A 26 -8.93 -9.26 -5.09
C LEU A 26 -9.61 -8.27 -4.13
N ILE A 27 -10.05 -7.11 -4.61
CA ILE A 27 -10.71 -6.10 -3.77
C ILE A 27 -12.01 -6.66 -3.18
N LYS A 28 -12.83 -7.36 -3.97
CA LYS A 28 -14.06 -7.98 -3.49
C LYS A 28 -13.80 -9.01 -2.40
N GLU A 29 -12.77 -9.84 -2.54
CA GLU A 29 -12.37 -10.82 -1.54
C GLU A 29 -11.99 -10.16 -0.21
N GLN A 30 -11.17 -9.10 -0.27
CA GLN A 30 -10.79 -8.36 0.94
C GLN A 30 -11.99 -7.66 1.60
N LEU A 31 -12.92 -7.14 0.81
CA LEU A 31 -14.15 -6.51 1.32
C LEU A 31 -15.15 -7.50 1.92
N ALA A 32 -15.12 -8.77 1.52
CA ALA A 32 -15.97 -9.81 2.08
C ALA A 32 -15.57 -10.19 3.53
N PHE A 33 -14.31 -9.95 3.90
CA PHE A 33 -13.76 -10.27 5.23
C PHE A 33 -13.09 -9.05 5.90
N PRO A 34 -13.81 -7.94 6.13
CA PRO A 34 -13.22 -6.67 6.56
C PRO A 34 -12.61 -6.75 7.98
N THR A 35 -13.04 -7.72 8.79
CA THR A 35 -12.56 -7.92 10.17
C THR A 35 -11.26 -8.72 10.26
N ALA A 36 -10.86 -9.40 9.18
CA ALA A 36 -9.57 -10.07 9.08
C ALA A 36 -8.50 -9.03 8.72
N GLY A 37 -8.01 -8.29 9.72
CA GLY A 37 -6.89 -7.37 9.53
C GLY A 37 -5.70 -8.10 8.87
N PRO A 38 -4.86 -7.40 8.08
CA PRO A 38 -3.82 -8.05 7.32
C PRO A 38 -2.85 -8.75 8.26
N ARG A 39 -2.69 -10.06 8.05
CA ARG A 39 -1.68 -10.85 8.76
C ARG A 39 -0.50 -11.04 7.82
N PRO A 40 0.51 -10.15 7.89
CA PRO A 40 1.68 -10.25 7.02
C PRO A 40 2.38 -11.59 7.25
N SER A 41 2.71 -12.26 6.16
CA SER A 41 3.53 -13.47 6.18
C SER A 41 4.95 -13.17 6.64
N SER A 42 5.74 -14.21 6.91
CA SER A 42 7.19 -14.06 7.16
C SER A 42 7.90 -13.40 5.97
N GLN A 43 7.46 -13.72 4.75
CA GLN A 43 8.01 -13.18 3.52
C GLN A 43 7.70 -11.68 3.35
N ASP A 44 6.48 -11.25 3.66
CA ASP A 44 6.11 -9.83 3.62
C ASP A 44 6.99 -9.00 4.55
N ARG A 45 7.28 -9.53 5.74
CA ARG A 45 8.15 -8.85 6.72
C ARG A 45 9.60 -8.73 6.25
N TRP A 46 10.08 -9.72 5.49
CA TRP A 46 11.42 -9.70 4.94
C TRP A 46 11.52 -8.73 3.75
N LEU A 47 10.57 -8.79 2.80
CA LEU A 47 10.56 -7.94 1.60
C LEU A 47 10.32 -6.46 1.91
N TYR A 48 9.40 -6.18 2.84
CA TYR A 48 8.98 -4.81 3.16
C TYR A 48 9.50 -4.34 4.52
N ASN A 49 10.72 -4.80 4.84
CA ASN A 49 11.45 -4.26 5.99
C ASN A 49 11.81 -2.79 5.72
N MET A 50 11.66 -1.95 6.74
CA MET A 50 11.89 -0.52 6.63
C MET A 50 12.96 -0.07 7.62
N GLY A 51 13.64 1.02 7.28
CA GLY A 51 14.60 1.65 8.18
C GLY A 51 13.95 2.05 9.52
N PRO A 52 14.73 2.12 10.62
CA PRO A 52 14.19 2.31 11.97
C PRO A 52 13.26 3.52 12.11
N SER A 53 13.57 4.64 11.48
CA SER A 53 12.76 5.87 11.56
C SER A 53 11.35 5.66 11.02
N LEU A 54 11.21 5.03 9.84
CA LEU A 54 9.90 4.73 9.27
C LEU A 54 9.19 3.61 10.03
N ALA A 55 9.93 2.60 10.48
CA ALA A 55 9.36 1.52 11.29
C ALA A 55 8.75 2.04 12.60
N MET A 56 9.41 2.98 13.27
CA MET A 56 8.91 3.64 14.49
C MET A 56 7.68 4.51 14.21
N ALA A 57 7.72 5.33 13.15
CA ALA A 57 6.59 6.18 12.77
C ALA A 57 5.30 5.39 12.45
N LEU A 58 5.45 4.12 12.02
CA LEU A 58 4.34 3.24 11.69
C LEU A 58 3.87 2.35 12.86
N ALA A 59 4.56 2.39 14.01
CA ALA A 59 4.15 1.60 15.17
C ALA A 59 2.79 2.08 15.70
N VAL A 60 1.98 1.17 16.23
CA VAL A 60 0.74 1.55 16.94
C VAL A 60 1.17 2.27 18.22
N PRO A 61 0.74 3.53 18.45
CA PRO A 61 1.12 4.25 19.65
C PRO A 61 0.54 3.57 20.89
N PRO A 62 1.33 3.39 21.97
CA PRO A 62 0.81 2.91 23.23
C PRO A 62 -0.10 3.97 23.86
N VAL A 63 -1.16 3.55 24.55
CA VAL A 63 -1.97 4.45 25.38
C VAL A 63 -1.15 4.88 26.60
N ASP A 64 -1.14 6.17 26.91
CA ASP A 64 -0.36 6.72 28.03
C ASP A 64 -0.80 6.13 29.38
N ALA A 65 0.16 5.63 30.16
CA ALA A 65 -0.09 4.96 31.44
C ALA A 65 -0.91 5.80 32.47
N PRO A 66 -0.72 7.13 32.60
CA PRO A 66 -1.56 7.96 33.49
C PRO A 66 -3.02 8.04 33.05
N VAL A 67 -3.27 7.98 31.73
CA VAL A 67 -4.63 7.97 31.16
C VAL A 67 -5.32 6.66 31.55
N VAL A 68 -4.65 5.53 31.38
CA VAL A 68 -5.17 4.19 31.75
C VAL A 68 -5.50 4.10 33.25
N ALA A 69 -4.64 4.66 34.12
CA ALA A 69 -4.85 4.63 35.56
C ALA A 69 -6.09 5.40 36.02
N SER A 70 -6.43 6.50 35.32
CA SER A 70 -7.53 7.39 35.70
C SER A 70 -8.92 6.76 35.50
N PHE A 71 -9.08 5.86 34.52
CA PHE A 71 -10.34 5.19 34.20
C PHE A 71 -10.58 3.89 35.00
N SER A 72 -9.64 3.47 35.85
CA SER A 72 -9.69 2.16 36.53
C SER A 72 -10.38 2.18 37.91
N SER A 73 -10.94 3.32 38.34
CA SER A 73 -11.35 3.54 39.75
C SER A 73 -12.84 3.27 40.09
N SER A 74 -13.68 2.81 39.15
CA SER A 74 -15.11 2.55 39.41
C SER A 74 -15.48 1.06 39.45
N THR A 75 -16.47 0.72 40.27
CA THR A 75 -17.10 -0.61 40.30
C THR A 75 -18.06 -0.75 39.11
N PRO A 76 -17.88 -1.73 38.21
CA PRO A 76 -18.69 -1.84 36.99
C PRO A 76 -20.15 -2.19 37.26
N THR A 77 -21.05 -1.47 36.60
CA THR A 77 -22.49 -1.77 36.45
C THR A 77 -22.71 -2.54 35.15
N GLU A 78 -23.79 -3.32 35.00
CA GLU A 78 -24.09 -4.07 33.76
C GLU A 78 -24.09 -3.19 32.48
N SER A 79 -24.53 -1.94 32.59
CA SER A 79 -24.46 -0.95 31.50
C SER A 79 -23.03 -0.55 31.15
N GLU A 80 -22.11 -0.52 32.12
CA GLU A 80 -20.69 -0.20 31.91
C GLU A 80 -19.94 -1.39 31.28
N ASP A 81 -20.35 -2.62 31.55
CA ASP A 81 -19.78 -3.82 30.92
C ASP A 81 -20.09 -3.92 29.42
N LEU A 82 -21.32 -3.55 29.01
CA LEU A 82 -21.68 -3.48 27.59
C LEU A 82 -20.86 -2.40 26.87
N LEU A 83 -20.75 -1.22 27.46
CA LEU A 83 -19.94 -0.11 26.92
C LEU A 83 -18.47 -0.48 26.81
N LYS A 84 -17.93 -1.20 27.80
CA LYS A 84 -16.54 -1.68 27.78
C LYS A 84 -16.27 -2.72 26.69
N ALA A 85 -17.24 -3.57 26.38
CA ALA A 85 -17.14 -4.52 25.28
C ALA A 85 -17.11 -3.80 23.91
N GLU A 86 -17.94 -2.76 23.74
CA GLU A 86 -17.98 -1.92 22.55
C GLU A 86 -16.69 -1.10 22.37
N ASP A 87 -16.19 -0.50 23.46
CA ASP A 87 -14.93 0.25 23.47
C ASP A 87 -13.75 -0.64 23.07
N LYS A 88 -13.66 -1.84 23.66
CA LYS A 88 -12.63 -2.84 23.31
C LYS A 88 -12.73 -3.27 21.83
N HIS A 89 -13.93 -3.45 21.30
CA HIS A 89 -14.13 -3.78 19.89
C HIS A 89 -13.68 -2.64 18.97
N SER A 90 -13.99 -1.40 19.34
CA SER A 90 -13.61 -0.19 18.62
C SER A 90 -12.10 0.01 18.62
N GLU A 91 -11.45 -0.13 19.78
CA GLU A 91 -9.99 -0.08 19.92
C GLU A 91 -9.32 -1.17 19.05
N GLN A 92 -9.85 -2.39 19.06
CA GLN A 92 -9.31 -3.48 18.25
C GLN A 92 -9.44 -3.18 16.75
N THR A 93 -10.56 -2.60 16.33
CA THR A 93 -10.79 -2.21 14.93
C THR A 93 -9.82 -1.11 14.50
N LEU A 94 -9.62 -0.08 15.35
CA LEU A 94 -8.65 0.99 15.10
C LEU A 94 -7.23 0.44 14.96
N LYS A 95 -6.79 -0.45 15.86
CA LYS A 95 -5.47 -1.09 15.78
C LYS A 95 -5.28 -1.87 14.48
N ARG A 96 -6.30 -2.59 14.01
CA ARG A 96 -6.25 -3.32 12.73
C ARG A 96 -6.16 -2.37 11.54
N ASN A 97 -6.92 -1.29 11.53
CA ASN A 97 -6.88 -0.28 10.47
C ASN A 97 -5.53 0.44 10.41
N HIS A 98 -4.96 0.77 11.58
CA HIS A 98 -3.61 1.31 11.70
C HIS A 98 -2.58 0.33 11.11
N GLN A 99 -2.65 -0.95 11.50
CA GLN A 99 -1.76 -1.98 10.97
C GLN A 99 -1.91 -2.16 9.46
N ALA A 100 -3.13 -2.18 8.93
CA ALA A 100 -3.39 -2.27 7.51
C ALA A 100 -2.77 -1.11 6.73
N SER A 101 -2.98 0.12 7.21
CA SER A 101 -2.42 1.31 6.60
C SER A 101 -0.89 1.36 6.72
N ALA A 102 -0.34 0.93 7.85
CA ALA A 102 1.11 0.79 8.02
C ALA A 102 1.72 -0.21 7.02
N TRP A 103 1.06 -1.34 6.77
CA TRP A 103 1.49 -2.28 5.73
C TRP A 103 1.39 -1.71 4.33
N ALA A 104 0.31 -0.99 4.02
CA ALA A 104 0.19 -0.30 2.74
C ALA A 104 1.33 0.71 2.53
N ILE A 105 1.68 1.50 3.55
CA ILE A 105 2.81 2.45 3.48
C ILE A 105 4.13 1.73 3.25
N ARG A 106 4.38 0.60 3.92
CA ARG A 106 5.59 -0.20 3.71
C ARG A 106 5.68 -0.70 2.27
N VAL A 107 4.64 -1.36 1.78
CA VAL A 107 4.61 -1.90 0.41
C VAL A 107 4.79 -0.79 -0.62
N SER A 108 4.06 0.32 -0.47
CA SER A 108 4.17 1.48 -1.36
C SER A 108 5.57 2.09 -1.32
N THR A 109 6.17 2.25 -0.14
CA THR A 109 7.53 2.81 -0.02
C THR A 109 8.56 1.92 -0.72
N ALA A 110 8.51 0.60 -0.49
CA ALA A 110 9.42 -0.35 -1.13
C ALA A 110 9.24 -0.36 -2.65
N ALA A 111 8.01 -0.47 -3.14
CA ALA A 111 7.72 -0.49 -4.56
C ALA A 111 8.16 0.81 -5.25
N SER A 112 7.84 1.97 -4.67
CA SER A 112 8.24 3.27 -5.19
C SER A 112 9.77 3.43 -5.22
N PHE A 113 10.48 2.96 -4.18
CA PHE A 113 11.94 2.97 -4.13
C PHE A 113 12.56 2.14 -5.26
N PHE A 114 12.10 0.89 -5.45
CA PHE A 114 12.65 0.02 -6.48
C PHE A 114 12.31 0.49 -7.89
N THR A 115 11.09 1.02 -8.12
CA THR A 115 10.72 1.62 -9.41
C THR A 115 11.58 2.85 -9.72
N ARG A 116 11.86 3.72 -8.74
CA ARG A 116 12.78 4.87 -8.95
C ARG A 116 14.21 4.41 -9.21
N SER A 117 14.67 3.39 -8.49
CA SER A 117 16.01 2.84 -8.66
C SER A 117 16.19 2.24 -10.06
N SER A 118 15.18 1.56 -10.60
CA SER A 118 15.27 1.00 -11.94
C SER A 118 15.36 2.07 -13.03
N ILE A 119 14.69 3.21 -12.87
CA ILE A 119 14.79 4.35 -13.79
C ILE A 119 16.24 4.84 -13.92
N CYS A 120 17.05 4.80 -12.86
CA CYS A 120 18.46 5.19 -12.95
C CYS A 120 19.30 4.30 -13.89
N TRP A 121 18.86 3.06 -14.13
CA TRP A 121 19.56 2.09 -14.99
C TRP A 121 19.03 2.06 -16.42
N LEU A 122 17.79 2.51 -16.67
CA LEU A 122 17.19 2.48 -18.00
C LEU A 122 17.91 3.36 -19.04
N PRO A 123 18.40 4.58 -18.73
CA PRO A 123 19.21 5.37 -19.67
C PRO A 123 20.52 4.67 -20.06
N GLN A 124 21.14 3.93 -19.14
CA GLN A 124 22.35 3.16 -19.43
C GLN A 124 22.04 2.04 -20.43
N LEU A 125 20.91 1.34 -20.22
CA LEU A 125 20.42 0.34 -21.17
C LEU A 125 20.12 0.95 -22.54
N GLN A 126 19.59 2.18 -22.58
CA GLN A 126 19.34 2.91 -23.82
C GLN A 126 20.64 3.19 -24.59
N GLY A 127 21.70 3.59 -23.89
CA GLY A 127 23.01 3.87 -24.48
C GLY A 127 23.67 2.64 -25.12
N CYS A 128 23.28 1.43 -24.71
CA CYS A 128 23.79 0.18 -25.28
C CYS A 128 23.09 -0.23 -26.59
N LEU A 129 21.96 0.39 -26.94
CA LEU A 129 21.20 0.04 -28.14
C LEU A 129 21.84 0.67 -29.39
N PRO A 130 21.94 -0.06 -30.51
CA PRO A 130 22.35 0.52 -31.79
C PRO A 130 21.46 1.70 -32.16
N SER A 131 22.05 2.78 -32.70
CA SER A 131 21.30 3.98 -33.10
C SER A 131 20.28 3.71 -34.22
N SER A 132 20.45 2.63 -34.98
CA SER A 132 19.52 2.19 -36.02
C SER A 132 18.26 1.52 -35.48
N ASP A 133 18.23 1.10 -34.22
CA ASP A 133 17.08 0.41 -33.62
C ASP A 133 16.07 1.39 -33.01
N CYS A 134 15.42 2.16 -33.88
CA CYS A 134 14.46 3.19 -33.48
C CYS A 134 13.30 2.63 -32.63
N ARG A 135 12.90 1.37 -32.84
CA ARG A 135 11.79 0.74 -32.11
C ARG A 135 12.18 0.52 -30.65
N SER A 136 13.32 -0.11 -30.41
CA SER A 136 13.80 -0.37 -29.05
C SER A 136 14.02 0.93 -28.27
N HIS A 137 14.52 1.99 -28.92
CA HIS A 137 14.61 3.33 -28.31
C HIS A 137 13.24 3.88 -27.91
N GLN A 138 12.25 3.82 -28.81
CA GLN A 138 10.89 4.29 -28.50
C GLN A 138 10.22 3.49 -27.38
N ASP A 139 10.38 2.18 -27.37
CA ASP A 139 9.78 1.33 -26.35
C ASP A 139 10.43 1.55 -24.99
N LEU A 140 11.75 1.78 -24.94
CA LEU A 140 12.44 2.11 -23.71
C LEU A 140 12.02 3.48 -23.14
N ILE A 141 11.79 4.48 -23.99
CA ILE A 141 11.23 5.78 -23.57
C ILE A 141 9.84 5.59 -22.93
N LYS A 142 8.98 4.76 -23.53
CA LYS A 142 7.66 4.46 -22.94
C LYS A 142 7.79 3.77 -21.58
N ILE A 143 8.73 2.84 -21.44
CA ILE A 143 8.99 2.14 -20.17
C ILE A 143 9.48 3.12 -19.11
N ILE A 144 10.38 4.05 -19.44
CA ILE A 144 10.84 5.09 -18.52
C ILE A 144 9.66 5.94 -18.04
N ALA A 145 8.85 6.47 -18.97
CA ALA A 145 7.68 7.29 -18.62
C ALA A 145 6.65 6.51 -17.77
N ALA A 146 6.41 5.24 -18.08
CA ALA A 146 5.52 4.38 -17.31
C ALA A 146 6.06 4.09 -15.90
N ALA A 147 7.37 3.89 -15.76
CA ALA A 147 8.01 3.69 -14.47
C ALA A 147 7.96 4.96 -13.61
N GLU A 148 8.20 6.14 -14.20
CA GLU A 148 8.09 7.44 -13.52
C GLU A 148 6.68 7.65 -12.95
N PHE A 149 5.66 7.50 -13.81
CA PHE A 149 4.27 7.58 -13.38
C PHE A 149 3.95 6.58 -12.27
N SER A 150 4.40 5.33 -12.42
CA SER A 150 4.15 4.27 -11.43
C SER A 150 4.77 4.61 -10.08
N ALA A 151 6.03 5.08 -10.06
CA ALA A 151 6.71 5.47 -8.84
C ALA A 151 5.97 6.58 -8.08
N ASP A 152 5.44 7.56 -8.81
CA ASP A 152 4.70 8.69 -8.23
C ASP A 152 3.29 8.29 -7.77
N ALA A 153 2.58 7.47 -8.55
CA ALA A 153 1.29 6.92 -8.15
C ALA A 153 1.42 6.09 -6.86
N ILE A 154 2.45 5.25 -6.76
CA ILE A 154 2.73 4.44 -5.57
C ILE A 154 3.11 5.33 -4.37
N LEU A 155 3.89 6.39 -4.56
CA LEU A 155 4.21 7.34 -3.48
C LEU A 155 2.93 8.06 -2.98
N ASN A 156 2.02 8.40 -3.88
CA ASN A 156 0.72 8.95 -3.52
C ASN A 156 -0.14 7.94 -2.74
N ALA A 157 -0.06 6.64 -3.05
CA ALA A 157 -0.70 5.61 -2.25
C ALA A 157 -0.20 5.62 -0.79
N ALA A 158 1.12 5.71 -0.57
CA ALA A 158 1.68 5.86 0.78
C ALA A 158 1.14 7.11 1.49
N LYS A 159 1.02 8.24 0.79
CA LYS A 159 0.42 9.48 1.32
C LYS A 159 -1.04 9.27 1.73
N PHE A 160 -1.85 8.60 0.91
CA PHE A 160 -3.25 8.33 1.25
C PHE A 160 -3.39 7.36 2.42
N SER A 161 -2.59 6.30 2.45
CA SER A 161 -2.55 5.37 3.60
C SER A 161 -2.10 6.06 4.88
N SER A 162 -1.14 6.99 4.81
CA SER A 162 -0.70 7.78 5.97
C SER A 162 -1.83 8.65 6.53
N ARG A 163 -2.68 9.20 5.66
CA ARG A 163 -3.86 9.98 6.09
C ARG A 163 -4.96 9.12 6.70
N ALA A 164 -5.05 7.84 6.33
CA ALA A 164 -6.00 6.90 6.93
C ALA A 164 -5.58 6.43 8.34
N MET A 165 -4.32 6.68 8.74
CA MET A 165 -3.81 6.40 10.08
C MET A 165 -4.00 7.56 11.07
N ALA A 166 -4.19 8.78 10.55
CA ALA A 166 -4.39 9.99 11.33
C ALA A 166 -5.87 10.13 11.71
#